data_AF-N1Z8S1-F1
#
_entry.id   AF-N1Z8S1-F1
#
_cell.length_a   1.000
_cell.length_b   1.000
_cell.length_c   1.000
_cell.angle_alpha   90.00
_cell.angle_beta   90.00
_cell.angle_gamma   90.00
#
_symmetry.space_group_name_H-M   'P 1'
#
loop_
_entity.id
_entity.type
_entity.pdbx_description
1 polymer ?
#
loop_
_entity_poly.entity_id
_entity_poly.type
_entity_poly.pdbx_seq_one_letter_code
_entity_poly.pdbx_strand_id
1 'polypeptide(L)'
;MLEKTIRLVIPDWQAGDNPVYELGAKVLKAIAPENKNQKTITVKTVHSTKPQKMENGVRGQSAILKNLKNTKEVILKEKPDSIITFGGNCLVSQQPISYLNGIYGEKMGVIWIDAHPDISTPDVYYNEHAMVVGNLLHCGDSVIQKEVNHPLKPNQIYYAGLQEVTPAEKDLLSQAGVEYKIEESHELDPAEVRKWIKKNNFEYLYIHLDVDVMDPSPSVFYATYFNNPELKKIPENAVRGKIEREAIWR
;
A
#
# COMPACT_ATOMS: atom_id res chain seq x y z
N MET A 1 -3.35 28.48 8.36
CA MET A 1 -2.90 28.36 6.96
C MET A 1 -3.85 27.40 6.25
N LEU A 2 -4.09 27.57 4.94
CA LEU A 2 -4.87 26.59 4.18
C LEU A 2 -4.09 25.28 4.11
N GLU A 3 -4.75 24.17 4.39
CA GLU A 3 -4.17 22.82 4.32
C GLU A 3 -3.68 22.53 2.88
N LYS A 4 -2.41 22.15 2.74
CA LYS A 4 -1.79 21.84 1.44
C LYS A 4 -1.96 20.36 1.12
N THR A 5 -2.81 20.05 0.14
CA THR A 5 -2.88 18.71 -0.45
C THR A 5 -2.09 18.64 -1.77
N ILE A 6 -1.26 17.61 -1.95
CA ILE A 6 -0.65 17.26 -3.25
C ILE A 6 -1.16 15.93 -3.77
N ARG A 7 -1.04 15.72 -5.08
CA ARG A 7 -1.33 14.47 -5.76
C ARG A 7 -0.03 13.89 -6.32
N LEU A 8 0.36 12.71 -5.88
CA LEU A 8 1.53 11.99 -6.38
C LEU A 8 1.09 10.93 -7.37
N VAL A 9 1.66 10.94 -8.57
CA VAL A 9 1.57 9.82 -9.51
C VAL A 9 2.87 9.05 -9.40
N ILE A 10 2.82 7.82 -8.88
CA ILE A 10 3.99 7.00 -8.60
C ILE A 10 3.89 5.74 -9.46
N PRO A 11 4.37 5.78 -10.72
CA PRO A 11 4.34 4.66 -11.65
C PRO A 11 5.44 3.64 -11.34
N ASP A 12 5.51 3.20 -10.07
CA ASP A 12 6.38 2.11 -9.64
C ASP A 12 5.72 0.79 -10.04
N TRP A 13 6.41 0.01 -10.87
CA TRP A 13 6.00 -1.34 -11.23
C TRP A 13 6.96 -2.39 -10.67
N GLN A 14 8.12 -1.95 -10.19
CA GLN A 14 9.24 -2.79 -9.79
C GLN A 14 8.91 -3.60 -8.55
N ALA A 15 8.28 -2.98 -7.55
CA ALA A 15 7.99 -3.63 -6.28
C ALA A 15 6.99 -4.79 -6.41
N GLY A 16 6.13 -4.78 -7.43
CA GLY A 16 5.24 -5.89 -7.75
C GLY A 16 5.70 -6.75 -8.94
N ASP A 17 6.86 -6.44 -9.53
CA ASP A 17 7.40 -7.07 -10.75
C ASP A 17 6.40 -7.24 -11.90
N ASN A 18 5.55 -6.23 -12.11
CA ASN A 18 4.52 -6.28 -13.15
C ASN A 18 4.43 -4.93 -13.88
N PRO A 19 5.01 -4.81 -15.09
CA PRO A 19 5.05 -3.56 -15.85
C PRO A 19 3.69 -2.90 -16.09
N VAL A 20 2.58 -3.64 -16.03
CA VAL A 20 1.21 -3.09 -16.17
C VAL A 20 0.91 -2.06 -15.09
N TYR A 21 1.53 -2.16 -13.92
CA TYR A 21 1.37 -1.21 -12.81
C TYR A 21 1.79 0.22 -13.17
N GLU A 22 2.75 0.41 -14.09
CA GLU A 22 3.09 1.74 -14.61
C GLU A 22 1.89 2.38 -15.36
N LEU A 23 1.16 1.57 -16.13
CA LEU A 23 -0.07 2.02 -16.80
C LEU A 23 -1.20 2.27 -15.79
N GLY A 24 -1.33 1.41 -14.78
CA GLY A 24 -2.30 1.56 -13.69
C GLY A 24 -2.25 2.95 -13.06
N ALA A 25 -1.07 3.42 -12.68
CA ALA A 25 -0.88 4.76 -12.10
C ALA A 25 -1.35 5.89 -13.05
N LYS A 26 -1.14 5.73 -14.37
CA LYS A 26 -1.57 6.70 -15.39
C LYS A 26 -3.08 6.69 -15.57
N VAL A 27 -3.70 5.51 -15.53
CA VAL A 27 -5.16 5.36 -15.59
C VAL A 27 -5.82 5.99 -14.36
N LEU A 28 -5.33 5.69 -13.16
CA LEU A 28 -5.83 6.28 -11.90
C LEU A 28 -5.79 7.81 -11.94
N LYS A 29 -4.68 8.39 -12.41
CA LYS A 29 -4.58 9.84 -12.61
C LYS A 29 -5.64 10.38 -13.59
N ALA A 30 -5.90 9.65 -14.68
CA ALA A 30 -6.81 10.10 -15.74
C ALA A 30 -8.29 10.04 -15.34
N ILE A 31 -8.67 9.07 -14.50
CA ILE A 31 -10.05 8.90 -14.04
C ILE A 31 -10.36 9.67 -12.76
N ALA A 32 -9.34 10.06 -11.99
CA ALA A 32 -9.53 10.84 -10.77
C ALA A 32 -10.08 12.24 -11.08
N PRO A 33 -11.03 12.77 -10.27
CA PRO A 33 -11.56 14.12 -10.46
C PRO A 33 -10.47 15.19 -10.46
N GLU A 34 -10.48 16.11 -11.41
CA GLU A 34 -9.53 17.22 -11.45
C GLU A 34 -9.71 18.18 -10.26
N ASN A 35 -8.60 18.70 -9.72
CA ASN A 35 -8.65 19.74 -8.70
C ASN A 35 -7.47 20.71 -8.89
N LYS A 36 -7.79 21.95 -9.27
CA LYS A 36 -6.79 23.00 -9.57
C LYS A 36 -6.02 23.47 -8.33
N ASN A 37 -6.55 23.23 -7.13
CA ASN A 37 -5.90 23.58 -5.86
C ASN A 37 -4.95 22.49 -5.36
N GLN A 38 -4.92 21.33 -6.03
CA GLN A 38 -4.08 20.18 -5.66
C GLN A 38 -3.01 19.96 -6.72
N LYS A 39 -1.77 20.38 -6.42
CA LYS A 39 -0.64 20.22 -7.33
C LYS A 39 -0.41 18.73 -7.60
N THR A 40 -0.46 18.35 -8.88
CA THR A 40 -0.16 16.98 -9.31
C THR A 40 1.30 16.86 -9.74
N ILE A 41 2.01 15.87 -9.22
CA ILE A 41 3.43 15.63 -9.47
C ILE A 41 3.62 14.16 -9.83
N THR A 42 4.21 13.90 -11.00
CA THR A 42 4.63 12.55 -11.36
C THR A 42 6.04 12.31 -10.84
N VAL A 43 6.20 11.31 -9.97
CA VAL A 43 7.51 10.89 -9.48
C VAL A 43 8.25 10.18 -10.60
N LYS A 44 9.53 10.52 -10.78
CA LYS A 44 10.40 9.82 -11.72
C LYS A 44 10.73 8.44 -11.16
N THR A 45 10.26 7.39 -11.80
CA THR A 45 10.64 6.01 -11.48
C THR A 45 11.72 5.51 -12.43
N VAL A 46 12.43 4.45 -12.03
CA VAL A 46 13.41 3.78 -12.88
C VAL A 46 12.69 3.21 -14.10
N HIS A 47 13.25 3.45 -15.29
CA HIS A 47 12.79 2.81 -16.51
C HIS A 47 13.78 1.70 -16.90
N SER A 48 13.27 0.50 -17.14
CA SER A 48 14.05 -0.65 -17.63
C SER A 48 13.16 -1.52 -18.50
N THR A 49 13.68 -1.93 -19.65
CA THR A 49 13.07 -2.97 -20.50
C THR A 49 13.66 -4.35 -20.23
N LYS A 50 14.67 -4.44 -19.34
CA LYS A 50 15.30 -5.70 -18.93
C LYS A 50 14.60 -6.27 -17.70
N PRO A 51 14.54 -7.60 -17.55
CA PRO A 51 14.06 -8.25 -16.34
C PRO A 51 14.79 -7.73 -15.09
N GLN A 52 14.04 -7.63 -14.00
CA GLN A 52 14.60 -7.23 -12.71
C GLN A 52 15.51 -8.34 -12.16
N LYS A 53 16.55 -7.94 -11.41
CA LYS A 53 17.48 -8.88 -10.79
C LYS A 53 17.05 -9.16 -9.35
N MET A 54 17.40 -10.33 -8.85
CA MET A 54 17.32 -10.63 -7.42
C MET A 54 18.49 -9.99 -6.69
N GLU A 55 18.19 -9.28 -5.60
CA GLU A 55 19.13 -8.54 -4.78
C GLU A 55 18.71 -8.73 -3.32
N ASN A 56 19.53 -9.41 -2.51
CA ASN A 56 19.25 -9.68 -1.08
C ASN A 56 17.86 -10.31 -0.82
N GLY A 57 17.43 -11.25 -1.67
CA GLY A 57 16.12 -11.89 -1.54
C GLY A 57 14.95 -11.10 -2.14
N VAL A 58 15.18 -9.87 -2.60
CA VAL A 58 14.15 -9.00 -3.19
C VAL A 58 14.39 -8.76 -4.68
N ARG A 59 13.33 -8.82 -5.47
CA ARG A 59 13.37 -8.54 -6.90
C ARG A 59 13.40 -7.04 -7.16
N GLY A 60 14.47 -6.56 -7.80
CA GLY A 60 14.60 -5.15 -8.21
C GLY A 60 14.92 -4.17 -7.07
N GLN A 61 15.45 -4.66 -5.94
CA GLN A 61 15.66 -3.87 -4.71
C GLN A 61 16.36 -2.52 -4.95
N SER A 62 17.41 -2.46 -5.78
CA SER A 62 18.08 -1.19 -6.10
C SER A 62 17.19 -0.19 -6.85
N ALA A 63 16.34 -0.67 -7.77
CA ALA A 63 15.43 0.17 -8.52
C ALA A 63 14.32 0.71 -7.60
N ILE A 64 13.80 -0.17 -6.73
CA ILE A 64 12.80 0.16 -5.72
C ILE A 64 13.34 1.22 -4.74
N LEU A 65 14.54 1.01 -4.20
CA LEU A 65 15.20 1.97 -3.31
C LEU A 65 15.34 3.35 -3.96
N LYS A 66 15.66 3.40 -5.26
CA LYS A 66 15.76 4.65 -6.02
C LYS A 66 14.40 5.32 -6.19
N ASN A 67 13.33 4.56 -6.45
CA ASN A 67 11.97 5.09 -6.56
C ASN A 67 11.48 5.67 -5.23
N LEU A 68 11.77 5.01 -4.11
CA LEU A 68 11.46 5.51 -2.76
C LEU A 68 12.19 6.83 -2.47
N LYS A 69 13.49 6.91 -2.78
CA LYS A 69 14.28 8.15 -2.61
C LYS A 69 13.73 9.30 -3.45
N ASN A 70 13.40 9.05 -4.72
CA ASN A 70 12.78 10.07 -5.58
C ASN A 70 11.42 10.54 -5.04
N THR A 71 10.61 9.61 -4.50
CA THR A 71 9.31 9.94 -3.88
C THR A 71 9.51 10.81 -2.64
N LYS A 72 10.44 10.43 -1.77
CA LYS A 72 10.81 11.17 -0.55
C LYS A 72 11.28 12.59 -0.87
N GLU A 73 12.14 12.76 -1.87
CA GLU A 73 12.62 14.07 -2.32
C GLU A 73 11.46 14.98 -2.78
N VAL A 74 10.51 14.44 -3.55
CA VAL A 74 9.32 15.20 -3.97
C VAL A 74 8.48 15.63 -2.77
N ILE A 75 8.21 14.71 -1.84
CA ILE A 75 7.39 15.00 -0.65
C ILE A 75 8.07 16.06 0.22
N LEU A 76 9.36 15.91 0.52
CA LEU A 76 10.12 16.86 1.36
C LEU A 76 10.24 18.25 0.72
N LYS A 77 10.28 18.32 -0.61
CA LYS A 77 10.27 19.59 -1.35
C LYS A 77 8.91 20.29 -1.25
N GLU A 78 7.83 19.53 -1.36
CA GLU A 78 6.48 20.10 -1.36
C GLU A 78 5.96 20.39 0.05
N LYS A 79 6.38 19.64 1.06
CA LYS A 79 5.90 19.77 2.45
C LYS A 79 4.37 19.82 2.55
N PRO A 80 3.64 18.82 2.01
CA PRO A 80 2.18 18.80 2.08
C PRO A 80 1.68 18.50 3.50
N ASP A 81 0.46 18.93 3.80
CA ASP A 81 -0.28 18.45 4.98
C ASP A 81 -1.02 17.14 4.64
N SER A 82 -1.48 16.99 3.39
CA SER A 82 -2.22 15.81 2.91
C SER A 82 -1.71 15.31 1.55
N ILE A 83 -1.76 14.00 1.31
CA ILE A 83 -1.25 13.37 0.08
C ILE A 83 -2.31 12.45 -0.52
N ILE A 84 -2.59 12.61 -1.81
CA ILE A 84 -3.32 11.63 -2.63
C ILE A 84 -2.31 10.90 -3.49
N THR A 85 -2.28 9.57 -3.42
CA THR A 85 -1.34 8.76 -4.21
C THR A 85 -2.07 7.98 -5.30
N PHE A 86 -1.67 8.19 -6.55
CA PHE A 86 -2.03 7.34 -7.69
C PHE A 86 -0.89 6.36 -7.92
N GLY A 87 -1.05 5.17 -7.36
CA GLY A 87 -0.02 4.14 -7.28
C GLY A 87 0.09 3.24 -8.50
N GLY A 88 1.19 2.48 -8.54
CA GLY A 88 1.30 1.27 -9.35
C GLY A 88 1.16 -0.02 -8.53
N ASN A 89 1.59 -0.02 -7.27
CA ASN A 89 1.52 -1.16 -6.33
C ASN A 89 1.49 -0.66 -4.88
N CYS A 90 1.36 -1.53 -3.87
CA CYS A 90 1.19 -1.11 -2.47
C CYS A 90 2.37 -0.32 -1.85
N LEU A 91 3.61 -0.60 -2.28
CA LEU A 91 4.81 0.03 -1.73
C LEU A 91 4.84 1.55 -1.91
N VAL A 92 4.12 2.08 -2.91
CA VAL A 92 4.02 3.53 -3.16
C VAL A 92 3.46 4.32 -1.97
N SER A 93 2.84 3.65 -1.00
CA SER A 93 2.31 4.23 0.24
C SER A 93 3.40 4.45 1.30
N GLN A 94 4.55 3.77 1.21
CA GLN A 94 5.58 3.79 2.25
C GLN A 94 6.09 5.21 2.56
N GLN A 95 6.47 5.98 1.53
CA GLN A 95 7.00 7.33 1.71
C GLN A 95 5.93 8.34 2.13
N PRO A 96 4.71 8.36 1.54
CA PRO A 96 3.59 9.14 2.06
C PRO A 96 3.28 8.87 3.52
N ILE A 97 3.13 7.60 3.93
CA ILE A 97 2.81 7.24 5.32
C ILE A 97 3.95 7.62 6.25
N SER A 98 5.19 7.26 5.92
CA SER A 98 6.34 7.62 6.77
C SER A 98 6.48 9.13 6.92
N TYR A 99 6.15 9.92 5.91
CA TYR A 99 6.21 11.38 6.00
C TYR A 99 5.10 11.94 6.89
N LEU A 100 3.84 11.55 6.65
CA LEU A 100 2.69 12.05 7.39
C LEU A 100 2.72 11.59 8.86
N ASN A 101 3.20 10.38 9.14
CA ASN A 101 3.44 9.92 10.50
C ASN A 101 4.52 10.76 11.21
N GLY A 102 5.46 11.36 10.49
CA GLY A 102 6.41 12.32 11.06
C GLY A 102 5.78 13.65 11.48
N ILE A 103 4.65 14.04 10.87
CA ILE A 103 3.90 15.25 11.18
C ILE A 103 2.91 14.99 12.31
N TYR A 104 2.12 13.93 12.16
CA TYR A 104 0.97 13.64 13.00
C TYR A 104 1.28 12.65 14.13
N GLY A 105 2.40 11.93 14.03
CA GLY A 105 2.82 10.94 15.03
C GLY A 105 1.72 9.90 15.31
N GLU A 106 1.65 9.52 16.58
CA GLU A 106 0.69 8.52 17.07
C GLU A 106 -0.78 8.99 17.02
N LYS A 107 -1.06 10.20 16.54
CA LYS A 107 -2.42 10.68 16.28
C LYS A 107 -2.93 10.31 14.89
N MET A 108 -2.09 9.73 14.04
CA MET A 108 -2.50 9.20 12.74
C MET A 108 -2.73 7.69 12.81
N GLY A 109 -3.91 7.26 12.37
CA GLY A 109 -4.20 5.86 12.07
C GLY A 109 -4.04 5.57 10.58
N VAL A 110 -3.68 4.34 10.22
CA VAL A 110 -3.63 3.81 8.86
C VAL A 110 -4.69 2.74 8.71
N ILE A 111 -5.66 2.98 7.83
CA ILE A 111 -6.63 1.98 7.41
C ILE A 111 -6.04 1.32 6.16
N TRP A 112 -5.69 0.04 6.29
CA TRP A 112 -5.13 -0.79 5.22
C TRP A 112 -6.27 -1.63 4.62
N ILE A 113 -6.88 -1.13 3.55
CA ILE A 113 -7.96 -1.82 2.83
C ILE A 113 -7.32 -2.70 1.75
N ASP A 114 -7.24 -4.00 2.02
CA ASP A 114 -6.42 -4.93 1.25
C ASP A 114 -6.87 -6.38 1.51
N ALA A 115 -6.74 -7.26 0.52
CA ALA A 115 -6.90 -8.70 0.74
C ALA A 115 -5.71 -9.31 1.49
N HIS A 116 -4.55 -8.66 1.46
CA HIS A 116 -3.27 -9.14 1.97
C HIS A 116 -2.76 -8.28 3.13
N PRO A 117 -1.92 -8.85 4.02
CA PRO A 117 -1.40 -8.11 5.17
C PRO A 117 -0.20 -7.21 4.85
N ASP A 118 0.46 -7.42 3.71
CA ASP A 118 1.68 -6.70 3.29
C ASP A 118 2.80 -6.65 4.36
N ILE A 119 2.86 -7.69 5.19
CA ILE A 119 3.75 -7.83 6.36
C ILE A 119 5.00 -8.68 6.06
N SER A 120 5.13 -9.20 4.83
CA SER A 120 6.13 -10.19 4.46
C SER A 120 7.56 -9.69 4.67
N THR A 121 8.51 -10.62 4.66
CA THR A 121 9.95 -10.36 4.61
C THR A 121 10.57 -10.99 3.37
N PRO A 122 11.84 -10.67 3.03
CA PRO A 122 12.56 -11.32 1.93
C PRO A 122 12.71 -12.85 2.08
N ASP A 123 12.56 -13.38 3.29
CA ASP A 123 12.61 -14.83 3.56
C ASP A 123 11.27 -15.53 3.20
N VAL A 124 10.16 -14.79 3.18
CA VAL A 124 8.81 -15.32 2.93
C VAL A 124 8.37 -15.07 1.48
N TYR A 125 8.65 -13.89 0.93
CA TYR A 125 8.29 -13.53 -0.44
C TYR A 125 9.31 -12.57 -1.05
N TYR A 126 9.42 -12.55 -2.38
CA TYR A 126 10.52 -11.84 -3.07
C TYR A 126 10.11 -10.53 -3.75
N ASN A 127 8.82 -10.20 -3.81
CA ASN A 127 8.35 -8.92 -4.34
C ASN A 127 8.02 -7.97 -3.19
N GLU A 128 8.59 -6.76 -3.25
CA GLU A 128 8.57 -5.78 -2.16
C GLU A 128 7.18 -5.19 -1.86
N HIS A 129 6.24 -5.24 -2.82
CA HIS A 129 4.89 -4.73 -2.58
C HIS A 129 4.21 -5.42 -1.38
N ALA A 130 4.51 -6.69 -1.12
CA ALA A 130 3.97 -7.47 -0.01
C ALA A 130 4.69 -7.22 1.34
N MET A 131 5.59 -6.24 1.42
CA MET A 131 6.40 -5.95 2.61
C MET A 131 6.16 -4.54 3.17
N VAL A 132 5.29 -3.73 2.55
CA VAL A 132 5.17 -2.30 2.89
C VAL A 132 4.70 -2.06 4.33
N VAL A 133 3.77 -2.86 4.84
CA VAL A 133 3.35 -2.77 6.25
C VAL A 133 4.48 -3.23 7.17
N GLY A 134 5.17 -4.31 6.82
CA GLY A 134 6.36 -4.77 7.54
C GLY A 134 7.45 -3.69 7.62
N ASN A 135 7.72 -3.01 6.50
CA ASN A 135 8.67 -1.91 6.42
C ASN A 135 8.24 -0.72 7.29
N LEU A 136 6.94 -0.37 7.30
CA LEU A 136 6.40 0.69 8.12
C LEU A 136 6.48 0.39 9.63
N LEU A 137 6.53 -0.89 10.01
CA LEU A 137 6.72 -1.37 11.38
C LEU A 137 8.18 -1.72 11.74
N HIS A 138 9.12 -1.52 10.80
CA HIS A 138 10.54 -1.90 10.93
C HIS A 138 10.78 -3.40 11.18
N CYS A 139 9.95 -4.26 10.61
CA CYS A 139 10.10 -5.72 10.62
C CYS A 139 10.08 -6.37 9.23
N GLY A 140 10.28 -5.59 8.16
CA GLY A 140 10.23 -6.03 6.76
C GLY A 140 11.61 -6.23 6.14
N ASP A 141 11.81 -5.77 4.90
CA ASP A 141 13.11 -5.80 4.24
C ASP A 141 14.11 -4.85 4.93
N SER A 142 15.19 -5.42 5.47
CA SER A 142 16.27 -4.71 6.16
C SER A 142 16.98 -3.61 5.32
N VAL A 143 16.86 -3.64 3.99
CA VAL A 143 17.38 -2.59 3.10
C VAL A 143 16.34 -1.49 2.92
N ILE A 144 15.10 -1.85 2.59
CA ILE A 144 14.05 -0.90 2.23
C ILE A 144 13.41 -0.23 3.44
N GLN A 145 13.25 -0.93 4.57
CA GLN A 145 12.70 -0.35 5.79
C GLN A 145 13.53 0.82 6.35
N LYS A 146 14.83 0.89 6.02
CA LYS A 146 15.71 2.01 6.40
C LYS A 146 15.26 3.35 5.80
N GLU A 147 14.45 3.33 4.75
CA GLU A 147 13.87 4.54 4.17
C GLU A 147 12.61 5.03 4.89
N VAL A 148 12.09 4.27 5.87
CA VAL A 148 11.01 4.68 6.77
C VAL A 148 11.62 5.46 7.94
N ASN A 149 11.52 6.79 7.87
CA ASN A 149 12.06 7.69 8.89
C ASN A 149 11.20 7.75 10.16
N HIS A 150 9.89 7.54 10.02
CA HIS A 150 8.92 7.62 11.11
C HIS A 150 8.04 6.36 11.09
N PRO A 151 8.48 5.25 11.71
CA PRO A 151 7.76 4.00 11.71
C PRO A 151 6.42 4.12 12.44
N LEU A 152 5.46 3.31 12.03
CA LEU A 152 4.19 3.14 12.72
C LEU A 152 4.38 2.29 13.98
N LYS A 153 3.49 2.48 14.94
CA LYS A 153 3.22 1.50 16.00
C LYS A 153 2.19 0.47 15.52
N PRO A 154 2.20 -0.75 16.06
CA PRO A 154 1.25 -1.79 15.64
C PRO A 154 -0.22 -1.38 15.78
N ASN A 155 -0.57 -0.60 16.80
CA ASN A 155 -1.94 -0.11 17.02
C ASN A 155 -2.37 0.99 16.04
N GLN A 156 -1.46 1.54 15.24
CA GLN A 156 -1.77 2.52 14.18
C GLN A 156 -2.28 1.86 12.90
N ILE A 157 -2.37 0.53 12.83
CA ILE A 157 -2.85 -0.18 11.64
C ILE A 157 -4.20 -0.82 11.92
N TYR A 158 -5.13 -0.66 10.99
CA TYR A 158 -6.39 -1.38 10.93
C TYR A 158 -6.53 -2.04 9.57
N TYR A 159 -6.58 -3.38 9.55
CA TYR A 159 -6.86 -4.12 8.33
C TYR A 159 -8.37 -4.18 8.05
N ALA A 160 -8.76 -3.84 6.83
CA ALA A 160 -10.13 -3.95 6.35
C ALA A 160 -10.16 -4.80 5.07
N GLY A 161 -10.97 -5.86 5.03
CA GLY A 161 -11.05 -6.75 3.87
C GLY A 161 -9.95 -7.82 3.80
N LEU A 162 -9.12 -7.95 4.85
CA LEU A 162 -8.04 -8.94 4.93
C LEU A 162 -8.60 -10.36 4.78
N GLN A 163 -8.05 -11.13 3.84
CA GLN A 163 -8.38 -12.53 3.61
C GLN A 163 -7.44 -13.44 4.39
N GLU A 164 -7.69 -14.75 4.32
CA GLU A 164 -6.89 -15.76 5.02
C GLU A 164 -5.39 -15.56 4.77
N VAL A 165 -4.63 -15.40 5.86
CA VAL A 165 -3.18 -15.22 5.82
C VAL A 165 -2.47 -16.56 5.87
N THR A 166 -1.30 -16.64 5.24
CA THR A 166 -0.45 -17.84 5.33
C THR A 166 0.08 -18.05 6.76
N PRO A 167 0.54 -19.27 7.12
CA PRO A 167 1.16 -19.50 8.41
C PRO A 167 2.36 -18.58 8.70
N ALA A 168 3.18 -18.29 7.68
CA ALA A 168 4.31 -17.39 7.81
C ALA A 168 3.87 -15.94 8.09
N GLU A 169 2.86 -15.44 7.39
CA GLU A 169 2.31 -14.10 7.62
C GLU A 169 1.64 -13.99 8.99
N LYS A 170 0.96 -15.04 9.46
CA LYS A 170 0.41 -15.10 10.82
C LYS A 170 1.50 -14.96 11.88
N ASP A 171 2.61 -15.66 11.72
CA ASP A 171 3.75 -15.55 12.63
C ASP A 171 4.35 -14.14 12.61
N LEU A 172 4.48 -13.53 11.43
CA LEU A 172 4.96 -12.15 11.28
C LEU A 172 4.02 -11.12 11.91
N LEU A 173 2.71 -11.23 11.70
CA LEU A 173 1.69 -10.38 12.34
C LEU A 173 1.76 -10.49 13.86
N SER A 174 1.90 -11.71 14.38
CA SER A 174 2.04 -11.96 15.82
C SER A 174 3.32 -11.36 16.38
N GLN A 175 4.46 -11.48 15.67
CA GLN A 175 5.73 -10.90 16.09
C GLN A 175 5.71 -9.37 16.07
N ALA A 176 5.06 -8.80 15.06
CA ALA A 176 4.86 -7.36 14.94
C ALA A 176 3.86 -6.81 15.97
N GLY A 177 3.04 -7.66 16.60
CA GLY A 177 2.05 -7.26 17.60
C GLY A 177 0.85 -6.52 17.00
N VAL A 178 0.54 -6.77 15.73
CA VAL A 178 -0.59 -6.13 15.03
C VAL A 178 -1.87 -6.92 15.31
N GLU A 179 -2.88 -6.24 15.85
CA GLU A 179 -4.23 -6.80 15.95
C GLU A 179 -4.86 -6.85 14.54
N TYR A 180 -5.38 -8.00 14.14
CA TYR A 180 -6.07 -8.15 12.86
C TYR A 180 -7.28 -9.08 12.99
N LYS A 181 -8.17 -8.99 12.00
CA LYS A 181 -9.32 -9.88 11.85
C LYS A 181 -9.43 -10.25 10.38
N ILE A 182 -9.63 -11.53 10.10
CA ILE A 182 -10.00 -11.99 8.77
C ILE A 182 -11.43 -11.52 8.47
N GLU A 183 -11.61 -10.86 7.33
CA GLU A 183 -12.92 -10.43 6.90
C GLU A 183 -13.70 -11.63 6.36
N GLU A 184 -14.76 -12.01 7.05
CA GLU A 184 -15.64 -13.12 6.67
C GLU A 184 -16.73 -12.64 5.71
N SER A 185 -17.10 -11.36 5.79
CA SER A 185 -18.16 -10.72 5.01
C SER A 185 -17.69 -10.26 3.63
N HIS A 186 -18.64 -9.99 2.73
CA HIS A 186 -18.42 -9.25 1.48
C HIS A 186 -18.54 -7.73 1.67
N GLU A 187 -19.00 -7.31 2.84
CA GLU A 187 -19.20 -5.92 3.26
C GLU A 187 -18.18 -5.54 4.33
N LEU A 188 -17.81 -4.26 4.40
CA LEU A 188 -17.01 -3.69 5.47
C LEU A 188 -17.95 -3.04 6.49
N ASP A 189 -17.62 -3.12 7.78
CA ASP A 189 -18.37 -2.44 8.84
C ASP A 189 -17.66 -1.14 9.29
N PRO A 190 -18.15 0.04 8.89
CA PRO A 190 -17.57 1.31 9.32
C PRO A 190 -17.67 1.53 10.84
N ALA A 191 -18.54 0.82 11.56
CA ALA A 191 -18.64 0.93 13.01
C ALA A 191 -17.39 0.41 13.73
N GLU A 192 -16.79 -0.67 13.24
CA GLU A 192 -15.54 -1.20 13.81
C GLU A 192 -14.36 -0.27 13.55
N VAL A 193 -14.27 0.34 12.37
CA VAL A 193 -13.29 1.40 12.07
C VAL A 193 -13.47 2.58 13.03
N ARG A 194 -14.70 3.08 13.20
CA ARG A 194 -15.00 4.18 14.15
C ARG A 194 -14.64 3.84 15.59
N LYS A 195 -14.85 2.59 16.01
CA LYS A 195 -14.50 2.11 17.34
C LYS A 195 -12.99 2.05 17.53
N TRP A 196 -12.25 1.57 16.53
CA TRP A 196 -10.79 1.57 16.52
C TRP A 196 -10.20 2.99 16.57
N ILE A 197 -10.76 3.94 15.80
CA ILE A 197 -10.37 5.36 15.84
C ILE A 197 -10.55 5.93 17.25
N LYS A 198 -11.73 5.71 17.86
CA LYS A 198 -12.04 6.18 19.21
C LYS A 198 -11.16 5.52 20.29
N LYS A 199 -10.93 4.21 20.20
CA LYS A 199 -10.08 3.44 21.14
C LYS A 199 -8.66 4.03 21.20
N ASN A 200 -8.12 4.44 20.05
CA ASN A 200 -6.74 4.92 19.94
C ASN A 200 -6.61 6.47 19.93
N ASN A 201 -7.72 7.21 19.99
CA ASN A 201 -7.74 8.68 19.91
C ASN A 201 -7.02 9.24 18.66
N PHE A 202 -7.23 8.60 17.50
CA PHE A 202 -6.71 9.10 16.23
C PHE A 202 -7.48 10.35 15.78
N GLU A 203 -6.74 11.33 15.30
CA GLU A 203 -7.23 12.62 14.79
C GLU A 203 -7.01 12.75 13.28
N TYR A 204 -6.06 11.96 12.74
CA TYR A 204 -5.70 11.91 11.33
C TYR A 204 -5.80 10.48 10.81
N LEU A 205 -6.11 10.32 9.53
CA LEU A 205 -6.21 9.03 8.88
C LEU A 205 -5.41 9.02 7.58
N TYR A 206 -4.68 7.94 7.36
CA TYR A 206 -4.22 7.53 6.05
C TYR A 206 -5.06 6.34 5.60
N ILE A 207 -5.57 6.37 4.38
CA ILE A 207 -6.34 5.26 3.81
C ILE A 207 -5.55 4.71 2.64
N HIS A 208 -5.11 3.46 2.78
CA HIS A 208 -4.57 2.67 1.70
C HIS A 208 -5.70 1.81 1.11
N LEU A 209 -5.75 1.73 -0.22
CA LEU A 209 -6.67 0.86 -0.94
C LEU A 209 -5.86 0.07 -1.96
N ASP A 210 -5.58 -1.21 -1.67
CA ASP A 210 -5.30 -2.17 -2.72
C ASP A 210 -6.64 -2.56 -3.35
N VAL A 211 -6.72 -2.41 -4.67
CA VAL A 211 -7.91 -2.73 -5.43
C VAL A 211 -8.15 -4.24 -5.50
N ASP A 212 -7.17 -5.07 -5.16
CA ASP A 212 -7.31 -6.53 -5.15
C ASP A 212 -8.12 -7.07 -3.96
N VAL A 213 -8.47 -6.21 -3.00
CA VAL A 213 -9.46 -6.48 -1.94
C VAL A 213 -10.85 -6.74 -2.50
N MET A 214 -11.15 -6.17 -3.68
CA MET A 214 -12.43 -6.33 -4.35
C MET A 214 -12.56 -7.72 -4.99
N ASP A 215 -13.80 -8.22 -5.03
CA ASP A 215 -14.10 -9.42 -5.82
C ASP A 215 -13.70 -9.21 -7.30
N PRO A 216 -12.87 -10.09 -7.88
CA PRO A 216 -12.37 -9.92 -9.24
C PRO A 216 -13.42 -10.25 -10.32
N SER A 217 -14.64 -10.66 -9.96
CA SER A 217 -15.69 -10.95 -10.93
C SER A 217 -15.99 -9.74 -11.83
N PRO A 218 -16.37 -9.97 -13.10
CA PRO A 218 -16.67 -8.88 -14.03
C PRO A 218 -17.77 -7.91 -13.56
N SER A 219 -18.67 -8.37 -12.67
CA SER A 219 -19.75 -7.57 -12.09
C SER A 219 -19.29 -6.63 -10.97
N VAL A 220 -18.14 -6.89 -10.34
CA VAL A 220 -17.63 -6.13 -9.20
C VAL A 220 -16.43 -5.27 -9.60
N PHE A 221 -15.25 -5.87 -9.81
CA PHE A 221 -14.06 -5.16 -10.25
C PHE A 221 -13.08 -6.04 -11.04
N TYR A 222 -13.13 -5.95 -12.38
CA TYR A 222 -12.34 -6.83 -13.25
C TYR A 222 -10.84 -6.50 -13.33
N ALA A 223 -10.44 -5.24 -13.11
CA ALA A 223 -9.08 -4.78 -13.39
C ALA A 223 -8.09 -5.13 -12.27
N THR A 224 -7.93 -6.42 -11.98
CA THR A 224 -7.05 -6.96 -10.93
C THR A 224 -6.02 -7.94 -11.49
N TYR A 225 -4.99 -8.25 -10.69
CA TYR A 225 -3.97 -9.26 -11.01
C TYR A 225 -4.61 -10.62 -11.34
N PHE A 226 -5.68 -11.00 -10.64
CA PHE A 226 -6.33 -12.30 -10.77
C PHE A 226 -7.04 -12.53 -12.12
N ASN A 227 -7.29 -11.45 -12.88
CA ASN A 227 -7.86 -11.52 -14.23
C ASN A 227 -6.83 -11.30 -15.33
N ASN A 228 -5.53 -11.32 -15.00
CA ASN A 228 -4.49 -11.27 -16.02
C ASN A 228 -4.57 -12.54 -16.90
N PRO A 229 -4.85 -12.43 -18.21
CA PRO A 229 -4.97 -13.59 -19.09
C PRO A 229 -3.66 -14.38 -19.25
N GLU A 230 -2.52 -13.77 -18.89
CA GLU A 230 -1.20 -14.43 -18.91
C GLU A 230 -0.90 -15.17 -17.60
N LEU A 231 -1.76 -15.05 -16.57
CA LEU A 231 -1.56 -15.68 -15.27
C LEU A 231 -1.79 -17.19 -15.37
N LYS A 232 -0.69 -17.95 -15.43
CA LYS A 232 -0.74 -19.43 -15.57
C LYS A 232 -1.03 -20.17 -14.26
N LYS A 233 -0.55 -19.64 -13.14
CA LYS A 233 -0.75 -20.19 -11.79
C LYS A 233 -0.84 -19.03 -10.81
N ILE A 234 -1.83 -19.09 -9.92
CA ILE A 234 -1.96 -18.13 -8.82
C ILE A 234 -0.98 -18.57 -7.71
N PRO A 235 -0.11 -17.67 -7.22
CA PRO A 235 0.74 -17.94 -6.06
C PRO A 235 -0.08 -18.40 -4.85
N GLU A 236 0.47 -19.27 -4.01
CA GLU A 236 -0.26 -19.79 -2.84
C GLU A 236 -0.61 -18.70 -1.81
N ASN A 237 0.18 -17.62 -1.76
CA ASN A 237 -0.05 -16.46 -0.92
C ASN A 237 -0.89 -15.36 -1.59
N ALA A 238 -1.35 -15.56 -2.83
CA ALA A 238 -2.18 -14.58 -3.55
C ALA A 238 -3.66 -14.94 -3.39
N VAL A 239 -4.21 -14.57 -2.24
CA VAL A 239 -5.63 -14.75 -1.92
C VAL A 239 -6.48 -13.72 -2.65
N ARG A 240 -7.62 -14.15 -3.19
CA ARG A 240 -8.50 -13.24 -3.93
C ARG A 240 -9.33 -12.42 -2.96
N GLY A 241 -9.43 -11.12 -3.20
CA GLY A 241 -10.43 -10.29 -2.58
C GLY A 241 -11.85 -10.78 -2.86
N LYS A 242 -12.76 -10.40 -1.98
CA LYS A 242 -14.19 -10.74 -2.06
C LYS A 242 -15.09 -9.57 -1.72
N ILE A 243 -14.53 -8.38 -1.48
CA ILE A 243 -15.29 -7.24 -1.01
C ILE A 243 -16.06 -6.62 -2.17
N GLU A 244 -17.32 -6.28 -1.92
CA GLU A 244 -18.16 -5.58 -2.87
C GLU A 244 -17.68 -4.14 -3.04
N ARG A 245 -17.74 -3.64 -4.28
CA ARG A 245 -17.26 -2.28 -4.58
C ARG A 245 -18.01 -1.21 -3.77
N GLU A 246 -19.30 -1.40 -3.51
CA GLU A 246 -20.09 -0.48 -2.71
C GLU A 246 -19.65 -0.43 -1.24
N ALA A 247 -19.15 -1.55 -0.71
CA ALA A 247 -18.71 -1.64 0.68
C ALA A 247 -17.48 -0.77 0.96
N ILE A 248 -16.60 -0.59 -0.03
CA ILE A 248 -15.40 0.25 0.09
C ILE A 248 -15.75 1.73 0.18
N TRP A 249 -16.86 2.15 -0.42
CA TRP A 249 -17.28 3.56 -0.43
C TRP A 249 -18.05 3.99 0.82
N ARG A 250 -18.55 3.03 1.62
CA ARG A 250 -19.34 3.27 2.83
C ARG A 250 -18.46 3.56 4.05
#